data_AF-A0A355GJB3-F1
#
_entry.id   AF-A0A355GJB3-F1
#
_cell.length_a   1.000
_cell.length_b   1.000
_cell.length_c   1.000
_cell.angle_alpha   90.00
_cell.angle_beta   90.00
_cell.angle_gamma   90.00
#
_symmetry.space_group_name_H-M   'P 1'
#
loop_
_entity.id
_entity.type
_entity.pdbx_description
1 polymer ?
#
loop_
_entity_poly.entity_id
_entity_poly.type
_entity_poly.pdbx_seq_one_letter_code
_entity_poly.pdbx_strand_id
1 'polypeptide(L)'
;MHFNTPHDWRTLSHCLVAALLLAVAIGERSAVAQDKSDRGPKDQTVLPAFPFDAVPDTAFGVIAVRPAQILSEKAMQPVRELTQQEKKQPQNFDLLGIDLTQLESIVLIYLPSDTGKQVNPLVRYVSVIRSNKVIDRQQARTKFSKLELKPVDYKDRQILTTGALDGDGLCFLDDKTLIASDHISAVMQIIDQLESTKGKSWSKQMQPWGQSSVAAAIDLQTTRKLAVGQQMHALAERIPFWPVLSPLWEHPDLASFSLKLDRELSVKMIFEQKENRDQVKHTLEGVLLLGQNLFAQIQETARKNPQRVQKDDLEKMKVIESALQAARVTQDANQVTLATSLNDDDSTQLLASLVPGIKQARAAARRSVSKNNIKQIMLALHNYHQVHKHFPPAVVLGPDGKTPHSWRVELLPFLDQKALYDSYKMNEPWDSEHNKKIAETLVPVYYNPNSENTANASYFVVVGKNTPFGTEEGVSFAEMTDGTSKIMAIVEAKRDVPWTKPEDISFDGKKLPEFGGFHDGGYQTGFCDGSVHFISSRIDPETLIGLLTINDGKP
;
A
#
# COMPACT_ATOMS: atom_id res chain seq x y z
N MET A 1 25.20 2.79 1.46
CA MET A 1 24.23 2.21 2.42
C MET A 1 22.93 3.00 2.34
N HIS A 2 21.99 2.58 1.49
CA HIS A 2 20.62 3.11 1.48
C HIS A 2 19.66 1.93 1.48
N PHE A 3 18.78 1.90 2.48
CA PHE A 3 17.76 0.89 2.67
C PHE A 3 16.69 1.04 1.58
N ASN A 4 16.37 -0.05 0.88
CA ASN A 4 15.51 -0.03 -0.31
C ASN A 4 14.21 -0.82 -0.11
N THR A 5 13.51 -0.52 0.99
CA THR A 5 12.18 -1.03 1.35
C THR A 5 11.37 0.09 2.00
N PRO A 6 10.53 0.82 1.24
CA PRO A 6 9.21 1.19 1.80
C PRO A 6 8.13 1.51 0.73
N HIS A 7 7.90 0.69 -0.31
CA HIS A 7 6.93 1.05 -1.39
C HIS A 7 5.70 0.13 -1.58
N ASP A 8 5.62 -1.09 -1.03
CA ASP A 8 4.40 -1.91 -1.11
C ASP A 8 3.31 -1.50 -0.11
N TRP A 9 3.68 -0.99 1.07
CA TRP A 9 2.75 -0.72 2.17
C TRP A 9 1.86 0.51 1.98
N ARG A 10 2.15 1.38 0.99
CA ARG A 10 1.18 2.43 0.58
C ARG A 10 -0.14 1.81 0.13
N THR A 11 -0.15 0.59 -0.39
CA THR A 11 -1.37 -0.15 -0.73
C THR A 11 -2.24 -0.40 0.51
N LEU A 12 -1.62 -0.91 1.57
CA LEU A 12 -2.28 -1.12 2.86
C LEU A 12 -2.69 0.21 3.50
N SER A 13 -1.90 1.27 3.38
CA SER A 13 -2.30 2.60 3.86
C SER A 13 -3.50 3.17 3.10
N HIS A 14 -3.71 2.83 1.82
CA HIS A 14 -4.93 3.23 1.09
C HIS A 14 -6.15 2.37 1.45
N CYS A 15 -5.98 1.07 1.70
CA CYS A 15 -7.04 0.24 2.29
C CYS A 15 -7.40 0.70 3.72
N LEU A 16 -6.43 1.23 4.47
CA LEU A 16 -6.64 1.80 5.79
C LEU A 16 -7.22 3.21 5.75
N VAL A 17 -6.83 4.02 4.78
CA VAL A 17 -7.54 5.27 4.48
C VAL A 17 -8.97 4.97 4.06
N ALA A 18 -9.29 3.86 3.38
CA ALA A 18 -10.68 3.45 3.16
C ALA A 18 -11.41 3.09 4.48
N ALA A 19 -10.74 2.43 5.44
CA ALA A 19 -11.31 2.16 6.77
C ALA A 19 -11.48 3.43 7.64
N LEU A 20 -10.55 4.39 7.54
CA LEU A 20 -10.66 5.71 8.17
C LEU A 20 -11.71 6.61 7.48
N LEU A 21 -11.83 6.56 6.15
CA LEU A 21 -12.87 7.26 5.40
C LEU A 21 -14.27 6.72 5.75
N LEU A 22 -14.39 5.40 5.97
CA LEU A 22 -15.60 4.78 6.52
C LEU A 22 -15.99 5.31 7.91
N ALA A 23 -15.00 5.70 8.73
CA ALA A 23 -15.24 6.31 10.05
C ALA A 23 -15.61 7.81 9.98
N VAL A 24 -15.14 8.53 8.96
CA VAL A 24 -15.38 9.98 8.77
C VAL A 24 -16.69 10.29 8.04
N ALA A 25 -17.31 9.30 7.38
CA ALA A 25 -18.47 9.51 6.49
C ALA A 25 -19.87 9.35 7.13
N ILE A 26 -20.01 9.20 8.46
CA ILE A 26 -21.30 8.78 9.08
C ILE A 26 -21.84 9.73 10.19
N GLY A 27 -22.93 10.43 9.89
CA GLY A 27 -23.94 10.92 10.85
C GLY A 27 -25.27 11.49 10.29
N GLU A 28 -26.45 11.20 10.91
CA GLU A 28 -27.83 11.83 10.84
C GLU A 28 -28.88 11.03 11.63
N ARG A 29 -29.05 11.24 12.94
CA ARG A 29 -30.05 10.56 13.83
C ARG A 29 -31.47 10.38 13.20
N SER A 30 -32.31 9.38 13.51
CA SER A 30 -32.64 8.70 14.78
C SER A 30 -33.31 7.30 14.52
N ALA A 31 -33.82 6.44 15.41
CA ALA A 31 -34.29 6.59 16.80
C ALA A 31 -34.02 5.37 17.76
N VAL A 32 -34.97 4.43 17.95
CA VAL A 32 -35.07 3.47 19.09
C VAL A 32 -35.26 2.01 18.65
N ALA A 33 -34.45 1.10 19.20
CA ALA A 33 -34.79 -0.31 19.41
C ALA A 33 -34.39 -0.71 20.84
N GLN A 34 -35.31 -1.33 21.58
CA GLN A 34 -35.01 -1.88 22.90
C GLN A 34 -34.25 -3.21 22.78
N ASP A 35 -33.35 -3.43 23.73
CA ASP A 35 -32.59 -4.66 23.89
C ASP A 35 -33.51 -5.89 24.08
N LYS A 36 -33.72 -6.65 22.99
CA LYS A 36 -34.40 -7.95 22.95
C LYS A 36 -33.87 -8.82 21.80
N SER A 37 -32.63 -9.28 21.89
CA SER A 37 -32.12 -10.40 21.08
C SER A 37 -32.41 -11.77 21.72
N ASP A 38 -33.61 -11.98 22.23
CA ASP A 38 -34.07 -13.29 22.71
C ASP A 38 -34.69 -14.09 21.55
N ARG A 39 -33.83 -14.65 20.69
CA ARG A 39 -34.18 -15.62 19.63
C ARG A 39 -33.10 -16.69 19.54
N GLY A 40 -33.54 -17.95 19.56
CA GLY A 40 -32.71 -19.11 19.89
C GLY A 40 -31.55 -19.48 18.94
N PRO A 41 -30.72 -20.45 19.35
CA PRO A 41 -29.40 -20.68 18.77
C PRO A 41 -29.45 -21.30 17.38
N LYS A 42 -28.81 -20.64 16.42
CA LYS A 42 -28.31 -21.22 15.17
C LYS A 42 -26.90 -20.71 14.94
N ASP A 43 -25.93 -21.59 15.21
CA ASP A 43 -24.47 -21.44 15.10
C ASP A 43 -23.98 -20.01 14.90
N GLN A 44 -23.73 -19.33 16.01
CA GLN A 44 -22.78 -18.21 16.02
C GLN A 44 -21.38 -18.81 16.03
N THR A 45 -20.68 -18.72 14.90
CA THR A 45 -19.26 -19.12 14.81
C THR A 45 -18.44 -18.19 15.70
N VAL A 46 -18.12 -18.62 16.91
CA VAL A 46 -17.38 -17.81 17.89
C VAL A 46 -16.00 -17.47 17.30
N LEU A 47 -15.80 -16.21 16.91
CA LEU A 47 -14.55 -15.77 16.33
C LEU A 47 -13.42 -15.81 17.39
N PRO A 48 -12.25 -16.40 17.08
CA PRO A 48 -11.12 -16.43 18.01
C PRO A 48 -10.60 -15.01 18.23
N ALA A 49 -10.35 -14.61 19.47
CA ALA A 49 -9.91 -13.26 19.79
C ALA A 49 -8.61 -12.88 19.05
N PHE A 50 -8.50 -11.62 18.62
CA PHE A 50 -7.24 -11.07 18.11
C PHE A 50 -6.12 -11.17 19.16
N PRO A 51 -4.86 -11.44 18.77
CA PRO A 51 -3.71 -11.53 19.67
C PRO A 51 -3.23 -10.14 20.16
N PHE A 52 -4.10 -9.41 20.86
CA PHE A 52 -3.77 -8.10 21.44
C PHE A 52 -2.83 -8.20 22.65
N ASP A 53 -2.61 -9.40 23.17
CA ASP A 53 -1.58 -9.71 24.16
C ASP A 53 -0.15 -9.64 23.58
N ALA A 54 0.00 -9.67 22.26
CA ALA A 54 1.24 -9.43 21.55
C ALA A 54 1.62 -7.94 21.45
N VAL A 55 0.70 -7.01 21.73
CA VAL A 55 0.90 -5.56 21.53
C VAL A 55 1.64 -4.96 22.72
N PRO A 56 2.86 -4.41 22.56
CA PRO A 56 3.63 -3.84 23.66
C PRO A 56 3.02 -2.54 24.17
N ASP A 57 3.14 -2.26 25.47
CA ASP A 57 2.72 -0.97 26.07
C ASP A 57 3.43 0.26 25.44
N THR A 58 4.57 0.06 24.78
CA THR A 58 5.30 1.10 24.02
C THR A 58 4.72 1.36 22.63
N ALA A 59 3.80 0.53 22.14
CA ALA A 59 3.12 0.77 20.87
C ALA A 59 2.19 1.98 20.99
N PHE A 60 2.21 2.85 19.99
CA PHE A 60 1.32 4.01 19.94
C PHE A 60 0.07 3.75 19.08
N GLY A 61 -0.02 2.61 18.41
CA GLY A 61 -1.23 2.20 17.71
C GLY A 61 -1.22 0.75 17.25
N VAL A 62 -2.42 0.22 17.01
CA VAL A 62 -2.67 -1.15 16.56
C VAL A 62 -3.84 -1.18 15.58
N ILE A 63 -3.76 -2.08 14.60
CA ILE A 63 -4.82 -2.35 13.63
C ILE A 63 -4.93 -3.86 13.45
N ALA A 64 -6.10 -4.42 13.70
CA ALA A 64 -6.43 -5.81 13.54
C ALA A 64 -7.56 -6.00 12.53
N VAL A 65 -7.44 -6.97 11.63
CA VAL A 65 -8.42 -7.27 10.57
C VAL A 65 -8.55 -8.77 10.36
N ARG A 66 -9.72 -9.24 9.92
CA ARG A 66 -10.01 -10.65 9.56
C ARG A 66 -10.30 -10.81 8.06
N PRO A 67 -9.27 -10.89 7.19
CA PRO A 67 -9.48 -10.97 5.75
C PRO A 67 -10.35 -12.17 5.35
N ALA A 68 -10.14 -13.36 5.93
CA ALA A 68 -10.93 -14.55 5.62
C ALA A 68 -12.41 -14.39 5.98
N GLN A 69 -12.73 -13.74 7.11
CA GLN A 69 -14.12 -13.50 7.52
C GLN A 69 -14.79 -12.46 6.62
N ILE A 70 -14.15 -11.30 6.41
CA ILE A 70 -14.70 -10.23 5.57
C ILE A 70 -14.91 -10.74 4.13
N LEU A 71 -13.95 -11.49 3.59
CA LEU A 71 -14.08 -12.09 2.26
C LEU A 71 -15.10 -13.23 2.21
N SER A 72 -15.54 -13.79 3.34
CA SER A 72 -16.61 -14.81 3.35
C SER A 72 -17.99 -14.22 3.06
N GLU A 73 -18.18 -12.92 3.29
CA GLU A 73 -19.45 -12.22 3.04
C GLU A 73 -19.92 -12.31 1.60
N LYS A 74 -21.23 -12.42 1.41
CA LYS A 74 -21.85 -12.55 0.07
C LYS A 74 -21.54 -11.34 -0.81
N ALA A 75 -21.61 -10.13 -0.25
CA ALA A 75 -21.27 -8.88 -0.94
C ALA A 75 -19.81 -8.83 -1.45
N MET A 76 -18.91 -9.59 -0.83
CA MET A 76 -17.49 -9.62 -1.18
C MET A 76 -17.14 -10.66 -2.25
N GLN A 77 -18.13 -11.36 -2.83
CA GLN A 77 -17.92 -12.29 -3.94
C GLN A 77 -17.11 -11.69 -5.10
N PRO A 78 -17.38 -10.46 -5.62
CA PRO A 78 -16.59 -9.89 -6.71
C PRO A 78 -15.12 -9.66 -6.32
N VAL A 79 -14.83 -9.41 -5.04
CA VAL A 79 -13.45 -9.24 -4.54
C VAL A 79 -12.76 -10.60 -4.43
N ARG A 80 -13.47 -11.65 -3.98
CA ARG A 80 -12.95 -13.04 -4.02
C ARG A 80 -12.61 -13.49 -5.44
N GLU A 81 -13.45 -13.20 -6.41
CA GLU A 81 -13.23 -13.61 -7.80
C GLU A 81 -11.99 -12.92 -8.39
N LEU A 82 -11.79 -11.63 -8.11
CA LEU A 82 -10.56 -10.91 -8.48
C LEU A 82 -9.32 -11.54 -7.84
N THR A 83 -9.32 -11.78 -6.52
CA THR A 83 -8.16 -12.38 -5.84
C THR A 83 -7.87 -13.81 -6.34
N GLN A 84 -8.90 -14.55 -6.78
CA GLN A 84 -8.73 -15.86 -7.42
C GLN A 84 -8.13 -15.78 -8.83
N GLN A 85 -8.57 -14.83 -9.67
CA GLN A 85 -7.99 -14.60 -11.00
C GLN A 85 -6.49 -14.27 -10.90
N GLU A 86 -6.10 -13.50 -9.89
CA GLU A 86 -4.71 -13.08 -9.66
C GLU A 86 -3.79 -14.12 -9.04
N LYS A 87 -4.26 -15.27 -8.55
CA LYS A 87 -3.37 -16.32 -8.01
C LYS A 87 -2.34 -16.82 -9.03
N LYS A 88 -2.61 -16.61 -10.32
CA LYS A 88 -1.73 -16.97 -11.45
C LYS A 88 -0.71 -15.88 -11.80
N GLN A 89 -0.81 -14.67 -11.23
CA GLN A 89 0.12 -13.57 -11.48
C GLN A 89 1.26 -13.58 -10.44
N PRO A 90 2.52 -13.28 -10.82
CA PRO A 90 3.63 -13.22 -9.85
C PRO A 90 3.49 -12.14 -8.76
N GLN A 91 2.73 -11.06 -9.00
CA GLN A 91 2.19 -10.19 -7.95
C GLN A 91 0.73 -10.56 -7.65
N ASN A 92 0.54 -11.70 -7.02
CA ASN A 92 -0.72 -12.07 -6.40
C ASN A 92 -0.90 -11.34 -5.06
N PHE A 93 -2.13 -11.15 -4.60
CA PHE A 93 -2.45 -10.50 -3.33
C PHE A 93 -2.34 -11.44 -2.12
N ASP A 94 -1.45 -12.44 -2.17
CA ASP A 94 -1.14 -13.20 -0.97
C ASP A 94 -0.25 -12.39 -0.01
N LEU A 95 -0.35 -12.68 1.28
CA LEU A 95 0.51 -12.10 2.29
C LEU A 95 1.55 -13.14 2.68
N LEU A 96 2.78 -12.98 2.18
CA LEU A 96 3.89 -13.92 2.41
C LEU A 96 3.55 -15.38 1.98
N GLY A 97 2.88 -15.55 0.84
CA GLY A 97 2.40 -16.85 0.36
C GLY A 97 1.01 -17.25 0.88
N ILE A 98 0.49 -16.55 1.90
CA ILE A 98 -0.79 -16.89 2.53
C ILE A 98 -1.94 -16.17 1.83
N ASP A 99 -2.84 -16.94 1.25
CA ASP A 99 -4.03 -16.43 0.57
C ASP A 99 -4.96 -15.64 1.51
N LEU A 100 -5.56 -14.54 1.05
CA LEU A 100 -6.43 -13.71 1.89
C LEU A 100 -7.64 -14.45 2.48
N THR A 101 -8.14 -15.51 1.83
CA THR A 101 -9.22 -16.36 2.38
C THR A 101 -8.74 -17.34 3.46
N GLN A 102 -7.43 -17.41 3.70
CA GLN A 102 -6.80 -18.25 4.72
C GLN A 102 -6.32 -17.42 5.93
N LEU A 103 -6.18 -16.10 5.78
CA LEU A 103 -5.79 -15.19 6.86
C LEU A 103 -6.93 -15.01 7.88
N GLU A 104 -6.83 -15.72 9.00
CA GLU A 104 -7.74 -15.64 10.16
C GLU A 104 -7.67 -14.24 10.79
N SER A 105 -6.44 -13.72 10.96
CA SER A 105 -6.22 -12.35 11.39
C SER A 105 -4.85 -11.81 10.95
N ILE A 106 -4.81 -10.50 10.72
CA ILE A 106 -3.58 -9.71 10.63
C ILE A 106 -3.66 -8.65 11.72
N VAL A 107 -2.64 -8.52 12.57
CA VAL A 107 -2.49 -7.42 13.53
C VAL A 107 -1.22 -6.64 13.20
N LEU A 108 -1.38 -5.40 12.74
CA LEU A 108 -0.32 -4.43 12.51
C LEU A 108 -0.15 -3.60 13.79
N ILE A 109 1.09 -3.48 14.26
CA ILE A 109 1.45 -2.78 15.50
C ILE A 109 2.45 -1.69 15.14
N TYR A 110 2.20 -0.46 15.61
CA TYR A 110 3.05 0.71 15.35
C TYR A 110 3.86 1.08 16.59
N LEU A 111 5.18 1.12 16.43
CA LEU A 111 6.15 1.31 17.49
C LEU A 111 6.96 2.59 17.22
N PRO A 112 7.33 3.35 18.27
CA PRO A 112 8.26 4.47 18.12
C PRO A 112 9.64 3.98 17.66
N SER A 113 10.44 4.89 17.09
CA SER A 113 11.85 4.64 16.77
C SER A 113 12.71 4.87 18.00
N ASP A 114 13.66 3.97 18.31
CA ASP A 114 14.52 4.07 19.49
C ASP A 114 15.79 4.94 19.29
N THR A 115 15.96 5.56 18.12
CA THR A 115 17.19 6.27 17.77
C THR A 115 17.27 7.68 18.38
N GLY A 116 17.90 7.78 19.54
CA GLY A 116 18.25 9.03 20.23
C GLY A 116 19.28 9.93 19.53
N LYS A 117 19.31 9.97 18.19
CA LYS A 117 20.11 10.89 17.37
C LYS A 117 19.29 11.37 16.18
N GLN A 118 19.31 12.67 15.91
CA GLN A 118 18.54 13.32 14.85
C GLN A 118 18.80 12.71 13.46
N VAL A 119 17.88 11.90 12.95
CA VAL A 119 17.25 12.06 11.61
C VAL A 119 15.82 11.51 11.71
N ASN A 120 14.82 12.40 11.58
CA ASN A 120 13.40 12.15 11.32
C ASN A 120 12.83 10.76 11.71
N PRO A 121 12.12 10.61 12.85
CA PRO A 121 11.78 9.29 13.39
C PRO A 121 10.83 8.51 12.47
N LEU A 122 11.38 7.46 11.85
CA LEU A 122 10.63 6.44 11.12
C LEU A 122 9.84 5.59 12.12
N VAL A 123 8.52 5.55 11.92
CA VAL A 123 7.63 4.63 12.64
C VAL A 123 8.02 3.20 12.26
N ARG A 124 8.41 2.40 13.25
CA ARG A 124 8.57 0.95 13.05
C ARG A 124 7.19 0.31 13.04
N TYR A 125 7.00 -0.71 12.21
CA TYR A 125 5.78 -1.51 12.22
C TYR A 125 6.11 -3.00 12.27
N VAL A 126 5.25 -3.78 12.91
CA VAL A 126 5.38 -5.24 12.99
C VAL A 126 4.02 -5.89 12.80
N SER A 127 4.00 -6.98 12.03
CA SER A 127 2.80 -7.70 11.63
C SER A 127 2.75 -9.05 12.34
N VAL A 128 1.74 -9.28 13.17
CA VAL A 128 1.39 -10.61 13.69
C VAL A 128 0.31 -11.19 12.78
N ILE A 129 0.62 -12.27 12.08
CA ILE A 129 -0.22 -12.86 11.04
C ILE A 129 -0.60 -14.27 11.46
N ARG A 130 -1.91 -14.56 11.51
CA ARG A 130 -2.45 -15.89 11.77
C ARG A 130 -3.26 -16.40 10.58
N SER A 131 -2.98 -17.65 10.20
CA SER A 131 -3.64 -18.41 9.14
C SER A 131 -4.54 -19.50 9.72
N ASN A 132 -5.67 -19.79 9.07
CA ASN A 132 -6.50 -20.95 9.42
C ASN A 132 -5.86 -22.29 8.98
N LYS A 133 -4.90 -22.26 8.04
CA LYS A 133 -4.09 -23.39 7.57
C LYS A 133 -2.63 -23.28 7.97
N VAL A 134 -1.90 -24.41 7.90
CA VAL A 134 -0.45 -24.45 8.05
C VAL A 134 0.22 -23.52 7.04
N ILE A 135 1.18 -22.72 7.49
CA ILE A 135 1.95 -21.79 6.66
C ILE A 135 3.14 -22.51 6.02
N ASP A 136 3.30 -22.36 4.70
CA ASP A 136 4.55 -22.75 4.03
C ASP A 136 5.68 -21.80 4.47
N ARG A 137 6.52 -22.29 5.39
CA ARG A 137 7.64 -21.52 5.95
C ARG A 137 8.69 -21.16 4.91
N GLN A 138 8.86 -21.94 3.84
CA GLN A 138 9.82 -21.65 2.78
C GLN A 138 9.29 -20.55 1.86
N GLN A 139 8.04 -20.66 1.43
CA GLN A 139 7.38 -19.63 0.62
C GLN A 139 7.31 -18.28 1.37
N ALA A 140 6.96 -18.31 2.66
CA ALA A 140 6.91 -17.12 3.50
C ALA A 140 8.27 -16.44 3.64
N ARG A 141 9.36 -17.20 3.82
CA ARG A 141 10.74 -16.65 3.84
C ARG A 141 11.11 -15.97 2.52
N THR A 142 10.92 -16.66 1.39
CA THR A 142 11.28 -16.16 0.06
C THR A 142 10.46 -14.92 -0.35
N LYS A 143 9.20 -14.83 0.10
CA LYS A 143 8.35 -13.64 -0.14
C LYS A 143 8.58 -12.50 0.84
N PHE A 144 9.11 -12.78 2.03
CA PHE A 144 9.36 -11.77 3.05
C PHE A 144 10.64 -10.96 2.79
N SER A 145 11.75 -11.63 2.47
CA SER A 145 13.02 -10.95 2.17
C SER A 145 13.66 -11.47 0.89
N LYS A 146 14.29 -10.56 0.15
CA LYS A 146 15.16 -10.88 -1.00
C LYS A 146 16.55 -11.33 -0.57
N LEU A 147 16.93 -11.09 0.70
CA LEU A 147 18.23 -11.45 1.26
C LEU A 147 18.14 -12.79 1.98
N GLU A 148 19.29 -13.44 2.15
CA GLU A 148 19.39 -14.70 2.89
C GLU A 148 19.04 -14.49 4.37
N LEU A 149 17.88 -15.03 4.80
CA LEU A 149 17.44 -14.99 6.19
C LEU A 149 18.08 -16.12 7.00
N LYS A 150 19.00 -15.77 7.91
CA LYS A 150 19.74 -16.66 8.79
C LYS A 150 19.07 -16.79 10.16
N PRO A 151 19.07 -17.99 10.77
CA PRO A 151 18.55 -18.18 12.12
C PRO A 151 19.47 -17.52 13.15
N VAL A 152 18.84 -16.86 14.13
CA VAL A 152 19.45 -16.33 15.35
C VAL A 152 18.53 -16.74 16.49
N ASP A 153 19.10 -17.37 17.52
CA ASP A 153 18.36 -17.76 18.71
C ASP A 153 18.14 -16.52 19.59
N TYR A 154 16.89 -16.32 20.01
CA TYR A 154 16.46 -15.23 20.88
C TYR A 154 15.52 -15.80 21.94
N LYS A 155 16.04 -15.93 23.16
CA LYS A 155 15.40 -16.69 24.25
C LYS A 155 15.05 -18.11 23.79
N ASP A 156 13.83 -18.58 24.05
CA ASP A 156 13.37 -19.93 23.68
C ASP A 156 12.82 -20.00 22.24
N ARG A 157 13.20 -19.06 21.36
CA ARG A 157 12.70 -18.94 19.99
C ARG A 157 13.82 -18.70 18.98
N GLN A 158 13.56 -19.09 17.74
CA GLN A 158 14.44 -18.81 16.60
C GLN A 158 13.84 -17.70 15.74
N ILE A 159 14.57 -16.61 15.59
CA ILE A 159 14.25 -15.50 14.68
C ILE A 159 15.09 -15.66 13.42
N LEU A 160 14.50 -15.39 12.26
CA LEU A 160 15.18 -15.38 10.97
C LEU A 160 15.47 -13.92 10.58
N THR A 161 16.73 -13.59 10.26
CA THR A 161 17.14 -12.22 9.95
C THR A 161 18.22 -12.14 8.87
N THR A 162 18.31 -10.98 8.21
CA THR A 162 19.37 -10.66 7.25
C THR A 162 20.73 -10.39 7.89
N GLY A 163 20.77 -10.21 9.22
CA GLY A 163 22.00 -9.91 9.97
C GLY A 163 22.46 -8.46 9.88
N ALA A 164 21.69 -7.58 9.24
CA ALA A 164 21.89 -6.13 9.35
C ALA A 164 21.46 -5.64 10.76
N LEU A 165 22.08 -4.54 11.23
CA LEU A 165 21.95 -4.03 12.61
C LEU A 165 20.51 -3.92 13.13
N ASP A 166 19.57 -3.52 12.27
CA ASP A 166 18.13 -3.57 12.53
C ASP A 166 17.38 -3.78 11.20
N GLY A 167 17.77 -4.81 10.45
CA GLY A 167 17.09 -5.20 9.20
C GLY A 167 16.01 -6.25 9.43
N ASP A 168 15.50 -6.84 8.33
CA ASP A 168 14.35 -7.75 8.35
C ASP A 168 14.42 -8.82 9.45
N GLY A 169 13.30 -9.02 10.14
CA GLY A 169 13.06 -10.07 11.12
C GLY A 169 11.77 -10.84 10.84
N LEU A 170 11.85 -12.17 10.88
CA LEU A 170 10.73 -13.09 10.72
C LEU A 170 10.79 -14.19 11.78
N CYS A 171 9.73 -14.37 12.56
CA CYS A 171 9.63 -15.42 13.57
C CYS A 171 8.34 -16.23 13.37
N PHE A 172 8.41 -17.56 13.37
CA PHE A 172 7.24 -18.43 13.41
C PHE A 172 6.94 -18.77 14.87
N LEU A 173 5.77 -18.38 15.39
CA LEU A 173 5.36 -18.71 16.76
C LEU A 173 4.83 -20.13 16.87
N ASP A 174 4.15 -20.58 15.82
CA ASP A 174 3.61 -21.92 15.62
C ASP A 174 3.45 -22.18 14.10
N ASP A 175 2.84 -23.30 13.70
CA ASP A 175 2.64 -23.65 12.27
C ASP A 175 1.61 -22.79 11.53
N LYS A 176 0.88 -21.93 12.24
CA LYS A 176 -0.21 -21.08 11.74
C LYS A 176 -0.01 -19.59 12.05
N THR A 177 0.94 -19.22 12.91
CA THR A 177 1.18 -17.84 13.35
C THR A 177 2.62 -17.42 13.12
N LEU A 178 2.83 -16.26 12.46
CA LEU A 178 4.14 -15.64 12.29
C LEU A 178 4.15 -14.16 12.69
N ILE A 179 5.35 -13.64 12.98
CA ILE A 179 5.65 -12.23 13.21
C ILE A 179 6.63 -11.78 12.12
N ALA A 180 6.36 -10.66 11.45
CA ALA A 180 7.21 -10.10 10.40
C ALA A 180 7.37 -8.58 10.53
N SER A 181 8.60 -8.07 10.38
CA SER A 181 8.95 -6.64 10.35
C SER A 181 10.25 -6.42 9.59
N ASP A 182 10.39 -5.30 8.88
CA ASP A 182 11.65 -4.79 8.35
C ASP A 182 12.67 -4.39 9.46
N HIS A 183 12.26 -4.44 10.73
CA HIS A 183 13.07 -4.21 11.91
C HIS A 183 13.06 -5.43 12.85
N ILE A 184 14.18 -6.17 12.93
CA ILE A 184 14.34 -7.29 13.89
C ILE A 184 14.11 -6.86 15.34
N SER A 185 14.48 -5.62 15.71
CA SER A 185 14.23 -5.08 17.05
C SER A 185 12.73 -5.04 17.40
N ALA A 186 11.87 -4.76 16.43
CA ALA A 186 10.43 -4.80 16.61
C ALA A 186 9.92 -6.23 16.82
N VAL A 187 10.46 -7.23 16.11
CA VAL A 187 10.11 -8.65 16.30
C VAL A 187 10.49 -9.13 17.70
N MET A 188 11.70 -8.79 18.17
CA MET A 188 12.16 -9.09 19.52
C MET A 188 11.22 -8.47 20.58
N GLN A 189 10.80 -7.22 20.38
CA GLN A 189 9.88 -6.52 21.27
C GLN A 189 8.49 -7.19 21.37
N ILE A 190 7.99 -7.80 20.29
CA ILE A 190 6.75 -8.62 20.33
C ILE A 190 6.96 -9.93 21.10
N ILE A 191 8.11 -10.59 20.95
CA ILE A 191 8.44 -11.81 21.69
C ILE A 191 8.54 -11.53 23.19
N ASP A 192 9.22 -10.44 23.57
CA ASP A 192 9.29 -9.95 24.94
C ASP A 192 7.92 -9.70 25.55
N GLN A 193 7.03 -9.08 24.79
CA GLN A 193 5.68 -8.77 25.21
C GLN A 193 4.79 -10.02 25.41
N LEU A 194 4.91 -11.00 24.51
CA LEU A 194 4.15 -12.25 24.60
C LEU A 194 4.49 -13.04 25.88
N GLU A 195 5.79 -13.08 26.23
CA GLU A 195 6.31 -13.77 27.42
C GLU A 195 6.12 -12.97 28.72
N SER A 196 5.94 -11.66 28.64
CA SER A 196 5.75 -10.80 29.80
C SER A 196 4.44 -11.10 30.54
N THR A 197 4.50 -11.15 31.87
CA THR A 197 3.33 -11.17 32.76
C THR A 197 2.85 -9.77 33.15
N LYS A 198 3.57 -8.72 32.74
CA LYS A 198 3.27 -7.30 33.01
C LYS A 198 3.09 -6.52 31.70
N GLY A 199 2.45 -5.36 31.79
CA GLY A 199 2.34 -4.43 30.69
C GLY A 199 1.52 -4.95 29.51
N LYS A 200 0.28 -5.37 29.77
CA LYS A 200 -0.69 -5.78 28.74
C LYS A 200 -1.86 -4.78 28.64
N SER A 201 -1.55 -3.48 28.62
CA SER A 201 -2.56 -2.40 28.59
C SER A 201 -3.47 -2.53 27.37
N TRP A 202 -2.87 -2.66 26.19
CA TRP A 202 -3.54 -2.93 24.92
C TRP A 202 -4.44 -4.17 24.95
N SER A 203 -3.99 -5.28 25.54
CA SER A 203 -4.83 -6.48 25.68
C SER A 203 -6.10 -6.22 26.49
N LYS A 204 -6.04 -5.32 27.49
CA LYS A 204 -7.21 -4.94 28.30
C LYS A 204 -8.10 -3.93 27.59
N GLN A 205 -7.51 -2.89 26.99
CA GLN A 205 -8.24 -1.84 26.26
C GLN A 205 -8.94 -2.37 25.00
N MET A 206 -8.31 -3.31 24.30
CA MET A 206 -8.84 -3.90 23.06
C MET A 206 -9.62 -5.20 23.30
N GLN A 207 -9.71 -5.71 24.55
CA GLN A 207 -10.47 -6.92 24.89
C GLN A 207 -11.89 -6.93 24.31
N PRO A 208 -12.72 -5.88 24.47
CA PRO A 208 -14.09 -5.91 23.97
C PRO A 208 -14.18 -5.85 22.43
N TRP A 209 -13.09 -5.50 21.72
CA TRP A 209 -13.00 -5.53 20.25
C TRP A 209 -12.36 -6.82 19.70
N GLY A 210 -12.02 -7.77 20.58
CA GLY A 210 -11.33 -9.02 20.22
C GLY A 210 -12.05 -9.85 19.15
N GLN A 211 -13.38 -9.78 19.09
CA GLN A 211 -14.23 -10.52 18.14
C GLN A 211 -14.73 -9.66 16.95
N SER A 212 -14.24 -8.43 16.80
CA SER A 212 -14.60 -7.58 15.66
C SER A 212 -13.97 -8.09 14.36
N SER A 213 -14.54 -7.69 13.22
CA SER A 213 -14.02 -7.96 11.87
C SER A 213 -12.83 -7.06 11.55
N VAL A 214 -12.91 -5.80 12.00
CA VAL A 214 -11.80 -4.84 12.08
C VAL A 214 -11.82 -4.23 13.49
N ALA A 215 -10.65 -4.05 14.08
CA ALA A 215 -10.47 -3.27 15.29
C ALA A 215 -9.18 -2.46 15.16
N ALA A 216 -9.19 -1.18 15.49
CA ALA A 216 -8.01 -0.32 15.43
C ALA A 216 -8.00 0.60 16.65
N ALA A 217 -6.83 1.06 17.06
CA ALA A 217 -6.72 2.05 18.11
C ALA A 217 -5.36 2.77 18.06
N ILE A 218 -5.35 3.99 18.61
CA ILE A 218 -4.20 4.89 18.61
C ILE A 218 -4.12 5.62 19.96
N ASP A 219 -2.95 5.54 20.59
CA ASP A 219 -2.58 6.37 21.73
C ASP A 219 -2.27 7.78 21.20
N LEU A 220 -3.20 8.69 21.41
CA LEU A 220 -3.07 10.07 20.99
C LEU A 220 -2.10 10.84 21.90
N GLN A 221 -1.93 10.48 23.18
CA GLN A 221 -0.92 11.13 24.03
C GLN A 221 0.49 10.91 23.50
N THR A 222 0.82 9.69 23.07
CA THR A 222 2.11 9.34 22.50
C THR A 222 2.22 9.89 21.07
N THR A 223 1.19 9.71 20.24
CA THR A 223 1.22 10.19 18.84
C THR A 223 1.42 11.71 18.74
N ARG A 224 0.79 12.51 19.62
CA ARG A 224 0.98 13.98 19.68
C ARG A 224 2.45 14.40 19.93
N LYS A 225 3.26 13.54 20.55
CA LYS A 225 4.69 13.80 20.87
C LYS A 225 5.65 13.35 19.76
N LEU A 226 5.20 12.52 18.82
CA LEU A 226 6.00 12.03 17.69
C LEU A 226 5.98 13.03 16.52
N ALA A 227 6.89 12.88 15.55
CA ALA A 227 6.92 13.72 14.35
C ALA A 227 5.61 13.64 13.52
N VAL A 228 4.84 12.56 13.67
CA VAL A 228 3.48 12.44 13.12
C VAL A 228 2.57 13.56 13.65
N GLY A 229 2.70 13.96 14.92
CA GLY A 229 1.97 15.11 15.49
C GLY A 229 2.33 16.45 14.83
N GLN A 230 3.59 16.66 14.43
CA GLN A 230 3.98 17.85 13.67
C GLN A 230 3.39 17.86 12.25
N GLN A 231 3.31 16.70 11.60
CA GLN A 231 2.64 16.57 10.29
C GLN A 231 1.13 16.82 10.40
N MET A 232 0.49 16.38 11.49
CA MET A 232 -0.92 16.68 11.76
C MET A 232 -1.18 18.19 11.91
N HIS A 233 -0.23 18.97 12.44
CA HIS A 233 -0.35 20.43 12.50
C HIS A 233 -0.32 21.07 11.09
N ALA A 234 0.58 20.63 10.22
CA ALA A 234 0.62 21.10 8.82
C ALA A 234 -0.60 20.64 7.98
N LEU A 235 -1.25 19.53 8.37
CA LEU A 235 -2.52 19.10 7.80
C LEU A 235 -3.70 19.93 8.35
N ALA A 236 -3.69 20.26 9.64
CA ALA A 236 -4.70 21.07 10.30
C ALA A 236 -4.89 22.44 9.63
N GLU A 237 -3.79 23.13 9.32
CA GLU A 237 -3.80 24.42 8.59
C GLU A 237 -4.49 24.36 7.22
N ARG A 238 -4.60 23.15 6.62
CA ARG A 238 -5.19 22.93 5.30
C ARG A 238 -6.65 22.46 5.34
N ILE A 239 -7.20 22.20 6.53
CA ILE A 239 -8.56 21.69 6.72
C ILE A 239 -9.43 22.81 7.32
N PRO A 240 -10.34 23.45 6.54
CA PRO A 240 -11.09 24.62 7.02
C PRO A 240 -11.95 24.38 8.27
N PHE A 241 -12.34 23.13 8.52
CA PHE A 241 -13.12 22.70 9.69
C PHE A 241 -12.27 22.08 10.81
N TRP A 242 -10.93 22.15 10.74
CA TRP A 242 -10.05 21.61 11.79
C TRP A 242 -10.38 22.12 13.21
N PRO A 243 -10.71 23.41 13.44
CA PRO A 243 -11.09 23.88 14.79
C PRO A 243 -12.31 23.18 15.39
N VAL A 244 -13.17 22.58 14.56
CA VAL A 244 -14.30 21.76 15.05
C VAL A 244 -13.81 20.38 15.50
N LEU A 245 -12.81 19.82 14.82
CA LEU A 245 -12.26 18.48 15.06
C LEU A 245 -11.12 18.43 16.08
N SER A 246 -10.41 19.54 16.32
CA SER A 246 -9.24 19.58 17.21
C SER A 246 -9.50 18.95 18.59
N PRO A 247 -10.69 19.08 19.23
CA PRO A 247 -10.94 18.44 20.51
C PRO A 247 -10.88 16.91 20.50
N LEU A 248 -11.10 16.25 19.34
CA LEU A 248 -10.93 14.79 19.19
C LEU A 248 -9.46 14.38 19.06
N TRP A 249 -8.60 15.30 18.62
CA TRP A 249 -7.17 15.09 18.50
C TRP A 249 -6.41 15.50 19.76
N GLU A 250 -6.82 16.59 20.41
CA GLU A 250 -6.09 17.26 21.50
C GLU A 250 -6.38 16.63 22.86
N HIS A 251 -7.63 16.23 23.11
CA HIS A 251 -8.02 15.78 24.43
C HIS A 251 -7.84 14.28 24.67
N PRO A 252 -8.42 13.34 23.90
CA PRO A 252 -8.49 11.95 24.30
C PRO A 252 -7.11 11.33 24.46
N ASP A 253 -7.04 10.32 25.32
CA ASP A 253 -5.81 9.60 25.60
C ASP A 253 -5.65 8.47 24.58
N LEU A 254 -6.71 7.67 24.43
CA LEU A 254 -6.85 6.62 23.42
C LEU A 254 -8.05 6.91 22.54
N ALA A 255 -7.90 6.78 21.22
CA ALA A 255 -9.01 6.63 20.31
C ALA A 255 -9.01 5.21 19.73
N SER A 256 -10.13 4.51 19.84
CA SER A 256 -10.33 3.17 19.29
C SER A 256 -11.52 3.11 18.34
N PHE A 257 -11.47 2.19 17.40
CA PHE A 257 -12.44 1.93 16.35
C PHE A 257 -12.69 0.43 16.28
N SER A 258 -13.94 0.03 16.08
CA SER A 258 -14.29 -1.36 15.78
C SER A 258 -15.38 -1.40 14.72
N LEU A 259 -15.28 -2.40 13.86
CA LEU A 259 -16.27 -2.78 12.87
C LEU A 259 -16.54 -4.28 13.02
N LYS A 260 -17.78 -4.66 13.31
CA LYS A 260 -18.22 -6.06 13.39
C LYS A 260 -19.24 -6.33 12.28
N LEU A 261 -18.98 -7.36 11.49
CA LEU A 261 -19.92 -7.97 10.54
C LEU A 261 -20.39 -9.30 11.14
N ASP A 262 -21.67 -9.40 11.50
CA ASP A 262 -22.28 -10.59 12.09
C ASP A 262 -23.81 -10.52 11.93
N ARG A 263 -24.31 -10.72 10.69
CA ARG A 263 -25.69 -10.46 10.22
C ARG A 263 -26.17 -9.00 10.33
N GLU A 264 -25.47 -8.18 11.09
CA GLU A 264 -25.58 -6.73 11.15
C GLU A 264 -24.17 -6.14 11.04
N LEU A 265 -24.07 -4.93 10.52
CA LEU A 265 -22.85 -4.14 10.59
C LEU A 265 -22.94 -3.23 11.81
N SER A 266 -22.08 -3.43 12.81
CA SER A 266 -21.90 -2.48 13.90
C SER A 266 -20.56 -1.77 13.75
N VAL A 267 -20.58 -0.43 13.80
CA VAL A 267 -19.38 0.41 13.85
C VAL A 267 -19.39 1.18 15.16
N LYS A 268 -18.27 1.17 15.89
CA LYS A 268 -18.09 1.94 17.13
C LYS A 268 -16.74 2.61 17.15
N MET A 269 -16.72 3.89 17.50
CA MET A 269 -15.53 4.65 17.89
C MET A 269 -15.62 4.99 19.38
N ILE A 270 -14.56 4.76 20.14
CA ILE A 270 -14.49 5.09 21.57
C ILE A 270 -13.25 5.94 21.84
N PHE A 271 -13.46 7.07 22.51
CA PHE A 271 -12.45 8.00 22.94
C PHE A 271 -12.33 7.92 24.47
N GLU A 272 -11.22 7.38 24.98
CA GLU A 272 -10.91 7.36 26.41
C GLU A 272 -10.50 8.77 26.86
N GLN A 273 -11.24 9.34 27.81
CA GLN A 273 -11.02 10.67 28.36
C GLN A 273 -11.75 10.76 29.71
N LYS A 274 -11.15 11.41 30.70
CA LYS A 274 -11.74 11.64 32.04
C LYS A 274 -12.22 13.07 32.24
N GLU A 275 -11.41 14.04 31.87
CA GLU A 275 -11.59 15.47 32.15
C GLU A 275 -12.45 16.12 31.07
N ASN A 276 -11.99 16.12 29.83
CA ASN A 276 -12.62 16.86 28.72
C ASN A 276 -13.74 16.06 28.00
N ARG A 277 -14.42 15.14 28.71
CA ARG A 277 -15.44 14.26 28.13
C ARG A 277 -16.58 15.02 27.46
N ASP A 278 -17.06 16.08 28.12
CA ASP A 278 -18.15 16.88 27.59
C ASP A 278 -17.73 17.57 26.29
N GLN A 279 -16.51 18.11 26.19
CA GLN A 279 -16.02 18.74 24.96
C GLN A 279 -15.88 17.72 23.82
N VAL A 280 -15.31 16.54 24.09
CA VAL A 280 -15.21 15.44 23.12
C VAL A 280 -16.61 15.00 22.65
N LYS A 281 -17.58 14.87 23.56
CA LYS A 281 -18.97 14.56 23.23
C LYS A 281 -19.61 15.63 22.36
N HIS A 282 -19.56 16.91 22.76
CA HIS A 282 -20.15 18.00 21.99
C HIS A 282 -19.51 18.12 20.60
N THR A 283 -18.21 17.85 20.47
CA THR A 283 -17.55 17.76 19.16
C THR A 283 -18.09 16.58 18.34
N LEU A 284 -18.19 15.36 18.89
CA LEU A 284 -18.76 14.23 18.15
C LEU A 284 -20.22 14.47 17.76
N GLU A 285 -21.03 15.08 18.65
CA GLU A 285 -22.42 15.45 18.36
C GLU A 285 -22.50 16.56 17.31
N GLY A 286 -21.57 17.51 17.30
CA GLY A 286 -21.48 18.59 16.30
C GLY A 286 -21.00 18.09 14.93
N VAL A 287 -20.04 17.16 14.88
CA VAL A 287 -19.58 16.50 13.65
C VAL A 287 -20.68 15.61 13.07
N LEU A 288 -21.33 14.83 13.93
CA LEU A 288 -22.56 14.12 13.63
C LEU A 288 -23.61 15.10 13.09
N LEU A 289 -23.84 16.25 13.73
CA LEU A 289 -24.80 17.28 13.30
C LEU A 289 -24.43 17.96 11.97
N LEU A 290 -23.14 18.10 11.66
CA LEU A 290 -22.68 18.75 10.43
C LEU A 290 -22.80 17.81 9.23
N GLY A 291 -22.24 16.60 9.35
CA GLY A 291 -22.32 15.58 8.30
C GLY A 291 -23.77 15.25 7.93
N GLN A 292 -24.65 15.36 8.92
CA GLN A 292 -26.08 15.09 8.77
C GLN A 292 -26.79 16.14 7.90
N ASN A 293 -26.75 17.41 8.31
CA ASN A 293 -27.30 18.52 7.51
C ASN A 293 -26.72 18.59 6.08
N LEU A 294 -25.41 18.30 5.92
CA LEU A 294 -24.78 18.25 4.60
C LEU A 294 -25.37 17.13 3.71
N PHE A 295 -25.67 15.97 4.30
CA PHE A 295 -26.26 14.86 3.56
C PHE A 295 -27.71 15.14 3.13
N ALA A 296 -28.52 15.75 4.01
CA ALA A 296 -29.85 16.23 3.65
C ALA A 296 -29.82 17.21 2.46
N GLN A 297 -28.83 18.12 2.42
CA GLN A 297 -28.62 19.04 1.30
C GLN A 297 -28.23 18.33 0.00
N ILE A 298 -27.41 17.27 0.08
CA ILE A 298 -27.06 16.42 -1.08
C ILE A 298 -28.33 15.73 -1.61
N GLN A 299 -29.14 15.14 -0.75
CA GLN A 299 -30.41 14.52 -1.14
C GLN A 299 -31.38 15.52 -1.78
N GLU A 300 -31.52 16.72 -1.23
CA GLU A 300 -32.38 17.77 -1.81
C GLU A 300 -31.87 18.20 -3.20
N THR A 301 -30.55 18.33 -3.36
CA THR A 301 -29.91 18.65 -4.65
C THR A 301 -30.10 17.55 -5.69
N ALA A 302 -30.03 16.28 -5.26
CA ALA A 302 -30.33 15.11 -6.08
C ALA A 302 -31.82 15.09 -6.52
N ARG A 303 -32.75 15.34 -5.60
CA ARG A 303 -34.21 15.44 -5.89
C ARG A 303 -34.53 16.58 -6.86
N LYS A 304 -33.82 17.71 -6.78
CA LYS A 304 -33.96 18.84 -7.71
C LYS A 304 -33.37 18.58 -9.11
N ASN A 305 -32.46 17.60 -9.26
CA ASN A 305 -31.77 17.30 -10.52
C ASN A 305 -31.84 15.80 -10.88
N PRO A 306 -33.04 15.19 -11.02
CA PRO A 306 -33.18 13.73 -11.14
C PRO A 306 -32.51 13.15 -12.40
N GLN A 307 -32.33 13.95 -13.46
CA GLN A 307 -31.60 13.53 -14.67
C GLN A 307 -30.09 13.33 -14.48
N ARG A 308 -29.52 13.76 -13.35
CA ARG A 308 -28.07 13.65 -13.05
C ARG A 308 -27.73 12.54 -12.05
N VAL A 309 -28.71 11.77 -11.57
CA VAL A 309 -28.54 10.81 -10.48
C VAL A 309 -28.87 9.41 -10.97
N GLN A 310 -27.95 8.46 -10.85
CA GLN A 310 -28.21 7.07 -11.23
C GLN A 310 -28.99 6.34 -10.12
N LYS A 311 -29.71 5.29 -10.50
CA LYS A 311 -30.52 4.51 -9.53
C LYS A 311 -29.64 3.94 -8.39
N ASP A 312 -28.47 3.40 -8.73
CA ASP A 312 -27.48 2.88 -7.80
C ASP A 312 -26.99 3.94 -6.79
N ASP A 313 -26.99 5.22 -7.16
CA ASP A 313 -26.56 6.31 -6.27
C ASP A 313 -27.66 6.68 -5.27
N LEU A 314 -28.93 6.65 -5.66
CA LEU A 314 -30.07 6.77 -4.74
C LEU A 314 -30.09 5.62 -3.72
N GLU A 315 -29.75 4.41 -4.19
CA GLU A 315 -29.66 3.22 -3.37
C GLU A 315 -28.52 3.31 -2.34
N LYS A 316 -27.32 3.76 -2.74
CA LYS A 316 -26.22 4.10 -1.80
C LYS A 316 -26.62 5.21 -0.82
N MET A 317 -27.31 6.25 -1.29
CA MET A 317 -27.76 7.35 -0.43
C MET A 317 -28.68 6.85 0.69
N LYS A 318 -29.57 5.89 0.41
CA LYS A 318 -30.44 5.31 1.44
C LYS A 318 -29.66 4.57 2.54
N VAL A 319 -28.66 3.78 2.17
CA VAL A 319 -27.81 3.05 3.14
C VAL A 319 -27.01 4.00 4.01
N ILE A 320 -26.46 5.05 3.39
CA ILE A 320 -25.83 6.14 4.11
C ILE A 320 -26.86 6.68 5.10
N GLU A 321 -28.03 7.15 4.65
CA GLU A 321 -29.12 7.65 5.50
C GLU A 321 -29.46 6.71 6.69
N SER A 322 -29.57 5.39 6.49
CA SER A 322 -29.75 4.42 7.59
C SER A 322 -28.60 4.45 8.61
N ALA A 323 -27.35 4.49 8.15
CA ALA A 323 -26.15 4.47 9.01
C ALA A 323 -26.00 5.79 9.77
N LEU A 324 -26.31 6.88 9.07
CA LEU A 324 -26.48 8.21 9.62
C LEU A 324 -27.54 8.14 10.76
N GLN A 325 -28.72 7.54 10.52
CA GLN A 325 -29.89 7.46 11.43
C GLN A 325 -29.68 6.55 12.65
N ALA A 326 -28.90 5.50 12.52
CA ALA A 326 -28.49 4.70 13.65
C ALA A 326 -27.39 5.35 14.53
N ALA A 327 -26.67 6.38 14.05
CA ALA A 327 -25.53 6.96 14.77
C ALA A 327 -25.90 7.67 16.09
N ARG A 328 -25.28 7.26 17.20
CA ARG A 328 -25.45 7.84 18.55
C ARG A 328 -24.11 8.17 19.18
N VAL A 329 -24.06 9.29 19.90
CA VAL A 329 -22.97 9.60 20.83
C VAL A 329 -23.45 9.31 22.25
N THR A 330 -22.75 8.44 22.97
CA THR A 330 -22.96 8.16 24.39
C THR A 330 -21.72 8.51 25.20
N GLN A 331 -21.89 8.70 26.50
CA GLN A 331 -20.82 9.09 27.42
C GLN A 331 -20.96 8.32 28.72
N ASP A 332 -19.83 7.90 29.26
CA ASP A 332 -19.69 7.12 30.49
C ASP A 332 -18.58 7.77 31.35
N ALA A 333 -18.21 7.17 32.49
CA ALA A 333 -17.29 7.72 33.48
C ALA A 333 -15.91 8.11 32.90
N ASN A 334 -15.36 7.33 31.97
CA ASN A 334 -14.02 7.53 31.41
C ASN A 334 -13.96 7.51 29.86
N GLN A 335 -15.11 7.53 29.18
CA GLN A 335 -15.15 7.33 27.73
C GLN A 335 -16.34 8.05 27.05
N VAL A 336 -16.13 8.43 25.80
CA VAL A 336 -17.18 8.92 24.88
C VAL A 336 -17.22 7.99 23.68
N THR A 337 -18.40 7.50 23.32
CA THR A 337 -18.59 6.50 22.25
C THR A 337 -19.48 7.06 21.15
N LEU A 338 -19.03 7.02 19.90
CA LEU A 338 -19.87 7.19 18.71
C LEU A 338 -20.13 5.80 18.12
N ALA A 339 -21.39 5.35 18.09
CA ALA A 339 -21.77 4.02 17.61
C ALA A 339 -22.90 4.10 16.58
N THR A 340 -22.88 3.22 15.58
CA THR A 340 -23.96 3.01 14.61
C THR A 340 -24.13 1.51 14.31
N SER A 341 -25.31 1.12 13.81
CA SER A 341 -25.66 -0.25 13.46
C SER A 341 -26.58 -0.29 12.24
N LEU A 342 -26.24 -1.09 11.24
CA LEU A 342 -27.07 -1.39 10.07
C LEU A 342 -27.57 -2.83 10.11
N ASN A 343 -28.80 -3.02 9.62
CA ASN A 343 -29.39 -4.34 9.35
C ASN A 343 -28.64 -5.08 8.23
N ASP A 344 -28.95 -6.37 8.04
CA ASP A 344 -28.30 -7.27 7.07
C ASP A 344 -28.34 -6.72 5.62
N ASP A 345 -29.50 -6.23 5.17
CA ASP A 345 -29.71 -5.71 3.81
C ASP A 345 -28.88 -4.44 3.55
N ASP A 346 -28.99 -3.43 4.43
CA ASP A 346 -28.25 -2.18 4.34
C ASP A 346 -26.73 -2.44 4.47
N SER A 347 -26.30 -3.41 5.30
CA SER A 347 -24.90 -3.79 5.46
C SER A 347 -24.31 -4.45 4.20
N THR A 348 -25.09 -5.35 3.59
CA THR A 348 -24.75 -6.01 2.31
C THR A 348 -24.57 -4.98 1.21
N GLN A 349 -25.46 -3.99 1.15
CA GLN A 349 -25.41 -2.91 0.16
C GLN A 349 -24.24 -1.95 0.41
N LEU A 350 -23.90 -1.64 1.68
CA LEU A 350 -22.69 -0.87 2.00
C LEU A 350 -21.43 -1.59 1.55
N LEU A 351 -21.27 -2.88 1.89
CA LEU A 351 -20.11 -3.68 1.48
C LEU A 351 -19.97 -3.76 -0.04
N ALA A 352 -21.07 -3.94 -0.77
CA ALA A 352 -21.07 -3.93 -2.24
C ALA A 352 -20.60 -2.58 -2.81
N SER A 353 -20.96 -1.46 -2.17
CA SER A 353 -20.54 -0.11 -2.58
C SER A 353 -19.03 0.14 -2.45
N LEU A 354 -18.32 -0.65 -1.62
CA LEU A 354 -16.86 -0.55 -1.45
C LEU A 354 -16.08 -1.20 -2.60
N VAL A 355 -16.68 -2.14 -3.35
CA VAL A 355 -15.98 -2.93 -4.39
C VAL A 355 -15.33 -2.04 -5.47
N PRO A 356 -15.96 -0.97 -6.01
CA PRO A 356 -15.29 -0.03 -6.92
C PRO A 356 -14.12 0.70 -6.26
N GLY A 357 -14.25 1.11 -5.00
CA GLY A 357 -13.18 1.76 -4.24
C GLY A 357 -11.97 0.85 -4.03
N ILE A 358 -12.22 -0.43 -3.72
CA ILE A 358 -11.17 -1.47 -3.63
C ILE A 358 -10.45 -1.62 -4.98
N LYS A 359 -11.19 -1.69 -6.11
CA LYS A 359 -10.60 -1.73 -7.46
C LYS A 359 -9.73 -0.51 -7.76
N GLN A 360 -10.19 0.70 -7.43
CA GLN A 360 -9.46 1.95 -7.65
C GLN A 360 -8.18 2.03 -6.78
N ALA A 361 -8.28 1.71 -5.48
CA ALA A 361 -7.13 1.64 -4.59
C ALA A 361 -6.08 0.64 -5.10
N ARG A 362 -6.54 -0.50 -5.64
CA ARG A 362 -5.66 -1.51 -6.24
C ARG A 362 -4.97 -1.04 -7.53
N ALA A 363 -5.67 -0.32 -8.39
CA ALA A 363 -5.08 0.29 -9.58
C ALA A 363 -4.03 1.34 -9.21
N ALA A 364 -4.31 2.18 -8.20
CA ALA A 364 -3.37 3.17 -7.67
C ALA A 364 -2.12 2.52 -7.01
N ALA A 365 -2.29 1.38 -6.34
CA ALA A 365 -1.21 0.58 -5.77
C ALA A 365 -0.27 0.02 -6.85
N ARG A 366 -0.81 -0.70 -7.85
CA ARG A 366 -0.02 -1.23 -8.97
C ARG A 366 0.73 -0.13 -9.74
N ARG A 367 0.08 1.04 -9.90
CA ARG A 367 0.68 2.25 -10.49
C ARG A 367 1.78 2.88 -9.63
N SER A 368 1.73 2.70 -8.31
CA SER A 368 2.78 3.09 -7.36
C SER A 368 3.97 2.14 -7.39
N VAL A 369 3.73 0.83 -7.54
CA VAL A 369 4.78 -0.18 -7.77
C VAL A 369 5.44 0.05 -9.14
N SER A 370 4.68 0.32 -10.22
CA SER A 370 5.27 0.70 -11.51
C SER A 370 6.17 1.94 -11.41
N LYS A 371 5.72 2.98 -10.69
CA LYS A 371 6.53 4.16 -10.37
C LYS A 371 7.78 3.81 -9.56
N ASN A 372 7.74 2.82 -8.67
CA ASN A 372 8.93 2.34 -7.95
C ASN A 372 9.92 1.64 -8.88
N ASN A 373 9.44 0.77 -9.76
CA ASN A 373 10.27 0.06 -10.72
C ASN A 373 11.06 1.04 -11.60
N ILE A 374 10.38 2.05 -12.16
CA ILE A 374 11.06 3.12 -12.91
C ILE A 374 12.07 3.88 -12.03
N LYS A 375 11.76 4.23 -10.78
CA LYS A 375 12.75 4.86 -9.87
C LYS A 375 14.01 4.00 -9.68
N GLN A 376 13.84 2.68 -9.52
CA GLN A 376 14.96 1.76 -9.33
C GLN A 376 15.79 1.62 -10.62
N ILE A 377 15.16 1.62 -11.80
CA ILE A 377 15.86 1.73 -13.10
C ILE A 377 16.61 3.07 -13.20
N MET A 378 15.99 4.19 -12.86
CA MET A 378 16.64 5.50 -12.92
C MET A 378 17.84 5.60 -11.97
N LEU A 379 17.73 5.04 -10.76
CA LEU A 379 18.85 4.95 -9.82
C LEU A 379 20.00 4.10 -10.38
N ALA A 380 19.69 2.98 -11.03
CA ALA A 380 20.68 2.16 -11.71
C ALA A 380 21.34 2.89 -12.89
N LEU A 381 20.59 3.66 -13.69
CA LEU A 381 21.12 4.52 -14.76
C LEU A 381 22.05 5.61 -14.21
N HIS A 382 21.71 6.22 -13.08
CA HIS A 382 22.58 7.21 -12.40
C HIS A 382 23.86 6.58 -11.86
N ASN A 383 23.77 5.39 -11.26
CA ASN A 383 24.94 4.65 -10.78
C ASN A 383 25.85 4.21 -11.95
N TYR A 384 25.26 3.77 -13.07
CA TYR A 384 25.97 3.48 -14.30
C TYR A 384 26.69 4.74 -14.82
N HIS A 385 25.98 5.88 -14.93
CA HIS A 385 26.58 7.15 -15.34
C HIS A 385 27.71 7.59 -14.40
N GLN A 386 27.60 7.36 -13.09
CA GLN A 386 28.68 7.69 -12.15
C GLN A 386 29.99 6.95 -12.48
N VAL A 387 29.90 5.70 -12.94
CA VAL A 387 31.05 4.86 -13.33
C VAL A 387 31.51 5.18 -14.76
N HIS A 388 30.60 5.14 -15.74
CA HIS A 388 30.89 5.17 -17.18
C HIS A 388 30.90 6.58 -17.79
N LYS A 389 30.37 7.60 -17.09
CA LYS A 389 30.23 9.01 -17.51
C LYS A 389 29.21 9.29 -18.62
N HIS A 390 28.48 8.27 -19.06
CA HIS A 390 27.34 8.36 -19.97
C HIS A 390 26.24 7.38 -19.53
N PHE A 391 25.02 7.54 -20.03
CA PHE A 391 23.99 6.49 -19.97
C PHE A 391 24.38 5.32 -20.89
N PRO A 392 23.99 4.06 -20.58
CA PRO A 392 24.29 2.93 -21.43
C PRO A 392 23.65 3.13 -22.82
N PRO A 393 24.35 2.83 -23.92
CA PRO A 393 23.76 2.77 -25.25
C PRO A 393 22.55 1.80 -25.26
N ALA A 394 21.50 2.11 -26.00
CA ALA A 394 20.30 1.25 -26.05
C ALA A 394 20.62 -0.18 -26.52
N VAL A 395 21.57 -0.29 -27.45
CA VAL A 395 22.16 -1.54 -27.93
C VAL A 395 23.64 -1.53 -27.58
N VAL A 396 24.07 -2.49 -26.79
CA VAL A 396 25.46 -2.66 -26.34
C VAL A 396 26.07 -3.82 -27.13
N LEU A 397 27.24 -3.61 -27.72
CA LEU A 397 27.96 -4.65 -28.46
C LEU A 397 28.80 -5.51 -27.50
N GLY A 398 28.73 -6.83 -27.68
CA GLY A 398 29.52 -7.79 -26.92
C GLY A 398 31.04 -7.69 -27.17
N PRO A 399 31.88 -8.48 -26.46
CA PRO A 399 33.34 -8.44 -26.62
C PRO A 399 33.87 -8.82 -28.01
N ASP A 400 33.00 -9.35 -28.88
CA ASP A 400 33.29 -9.62 -30.29
C ASP A 400 33.12 -8.38 -31.20
N GLY A 401 32.60 -7.28 -30.65
CA GLY A 401 32.26 -6.03 -31.34
C GLY A 401 31.10 -6.15 -32.32
N LYS A 402 30.24 -7.18 -32.20
CA LYS A 402 29.21 -7.52 -33.20
C LYS A 402 27.90 -8.01 -32.62
N THR A 403 27.92 -8.73 -31.51
CA THR A 403 26.72 -9.33 -30.93
C THR A 403 25.93 -8.27 -30.14
N PRO A 404 24.66 -7.97 -30.46
CA PRO A 404 23.90 -6.91 -29.81
C PRO A 404 23.17 -7.39 -28.55
N HIS A 405 23.25 -6.59 -27.49
CA HIS A 405 22.64 -6.82 -26.17
C HIS A 405 21.84 -5.60 -25.70
N SER A 406 20.83 -5.81 -24.86
CA SER A 406 20.04 -4.70 -24.31
C SER A 406 20.81 -3.99 -23.18
N TRP A 407 20.68 -2.66 -23.11
CA TRP A 407 21.07 -1.84 -21.94
C TRP A 407 20.55 -2.39 -20.59
N ARG A 408 19.44 -3.14 -20.61
CA ARG A 408 18.87 -3.80 -19.43
C ARG A 408 19.81 -4.86 -18.82
N VAL A 409 20.67 -5.48 -19.63
CA VAL A 409 21.67 -6.43 -19.12
C VAL A 409 22.78 -5.68 -18.38
N GLU A 410 23.29 -4.57 -18.94
CA GLU A 410 24.32 -3.72 -18.31
C GLU A 410 23.90 -3.11 -16.96
N LEU A 411 22.60 -2.93 -16.72
CA LEU A 411 22.13 -2.43 -15.42
C LEU A 411 22.01 -3.49 -14.32
N LEU A 412 22.09 -4.79 -14.64
CA LEU A 412 21.95 -5.86 -13.63
C LEU A 412 22.92 -5.73 -12.44
N PRO A 413 24.22 -5.39 -12.61
CA PRO A 413 25.13 -5.16 -11.48
C PRO A 413 24.71 -3.99 -10.58
N PHE A 414 23.98 -3.01 -11.11
CA PHE A 414 23.48 -1.83 -10.40
C PHE A 414 22.08 -2.03 -9.80
N LEU A 415 21.50 -3.22 -9.98
CA LEU A 415 20.16 -3.64 -9.50
C LEU A 415 20.25 -4.83 -8.52
N ASP A 416 21.42 -5.03 -7.91
CA ASP A 416 21.75 -6.18 -7.06
C ASP A 416 21.58 -7.56 -7.77
N GLN A 417 21.65 -7.59 -9.10
CA GLN A 417 21.50 -8.80 -9.95
C GLN A 417 22.84 -9.29 -10.53
N LYS A 418 23.97 -9.06 -9.84
CA LYS A 418 25.30 -9.43 -10.36
C LYS A 418 25.41 -10.92 -10.72
N ALA A 419 24.83 -11.83 -9.93
CA ALA A 419 24.86 -13.27 -10.24
C ALA A 419 24.13 -13.61 -11.55
N LEU A 420 23.06 -12.87 -11.89
CA LEU A 420 22.35 -13.03 -13.16
C LEU A 420 23.18 -12.47 -14.32
N TYR A 421 23.82 -11.32 -14.13
CA TYR A 421 24.78 -10.74 -15.08
C TYR A 421 25.93 -11.71 -15.40
N ASP A 422 26.60 -12.23 -14.37
CA ASP A 422 27.72 -13.17 -14.50
C ASP A 422 27.33 -14.49 -15.20
N SER A 423 26.04 -14.85 -15.18
CA SER A 423 25.51 -16.02 -15.90
C SER A 423 25.23 -15.76 -17.38
N TYR A 424 25.07 -14.50 -17.79
CA TYR A 424 24.70 -14.11 -19.14
C TYR A 424 25.92 -14.04 -20.06
N LYS A 425 25.79 -14.60 -21.28
CA LYS A 425 26.89 -14.67 -22.22
C LYS A 425 26.84 -13.52 -23.21
N MET A 426 27.71 -12.53 -22.99
CA MET A 426 27.92 -11.39 -23.89
C MET A 426 28.62 -11.74 -25.22
N ASN A 427 28.96 -13.01 -25.45
CA ASN A 427 29.54 -13.50 -26.71
C ASN A 427 28.60 -14.46 -27.47
N GLU A 428 27.34 -14.55 -27.03
CA GLU A 428 26.26 -15.28 -27.70
C GLU A 428 25.05 -14.34 -27.83
N PRO A 429 24.23 -14.42 -28.90
CA PRO A 429 23.08 -13.54 -29.04
C PRO A 429 22.06 -13.71 -27.92
N TRP A 430 21.22 -12.70 -27.70
CA TRP A 430 20.20 -12.69 -26.64
C TRP A 430 19.22 -13.87 -26.69
N ASP A 431 19.03 -14.47 -27.89
CA ASP A 431 18.18 -15.62 -28.18
C ASP A 431 18.97 -16.94 -28.35
N SER A 432 20.22 -17.02 -27.88
CA SER A 432 20.94 -18.30 -27.82
C SER A 432 20.25 -19.30 -26.88
N GLU A 433 20.50 -20.60 -27.06
CA GLU A 433 19.97 -21.66 -26.18
C GLU A 433 20.43 -21.54 -24.71
N HIS A 434 21.47 -20.74 -24.45
CA HIS A 434 21.90 -20.36 -23.11
C HIS A 434 21.15 -19.11 -22.64
N ASN A 435 21.19 -18.02 -23.40
CA ASN A 435 20.63 -16.73 -23.01
C ASN A 435 19.09 -16.71 -22.95
N LYS A 436 18.38 -17.54 -23.73
CA LYS A 436 16.92 -17.74 -23.62
C LYS A 436 16.47 -18.14 -22.21
N LYS A 437 17.20 -19.07 -21.57
CA LYS A 437 16.89 -19.54 -20.20
C LYS A 437 17.08 -18.43 -19.16
N ILE A 438 17.95 -17.47 -19.45
CA ILE A 438 18.17 -16.28 -18.61
C ILE A 438 17.05 -15.27 -18.84
N ALA A 439 16.57 -15.12 -20.09
CA ALA A 439 15.41 -14.26 -20.42
C ALA A 439 14.12 -14.71 -19.71
N GLU A 440 13.95 -16.01 -19.44
CA GLU A 440 12.85 -16.56 -18.63
C GLU A 440 12.92 -16.15 -17.14
N THR A 441 14.06 -15.66 -16.65
CA THR A 441 14.21 -15.22 -15.26
C THR A 441 13.49 -13.90 -15.02
N LEU A 442 12.60 -13.88 -14.02
CA LEU A 442 11.90 -12.68 -13.59
C LEU A 442 12.86 -11.70 -12.91
N VAL A 443 13.19 -10.61 -13.60
CA VAL A 443 13.87 -9.44 -13.00
C VAL A 443 12.80 -8.44 -12.54
N PRO A 444 12.53 -8.27 -11.22
CA PRO A 444 11.30 -7.61 -10.80
C PRO A 444 11.16 -6.13 -11.18
N VAL A 445 12.27 -5.49 -11.54
CA VAL A 445 12.30 -4.08 -11.93
C VAL A 445 11.85 -3.84 -13.37
N TYR A 446 11.92 -4.84 -14.26
CA TYR A 446 11.66 -4.66 -15.70
C TYR A 446 10.21 -4.91 -16.12
N TYR A 447 9.38 -5.51 -15.28
CA TYR A 447 7.96 -5.77 -15.59
C TYR A 447 7.01 -4.80 -14.87
N ASN A 448 5.86 -4.52 -15.49
CA ASN A 448 4.77 -3.77 -14.88
C ASN A 448 3.82 -4.73 -14.13
N PRO A 449 3.30 -4.39 -12.93
CA PRO A 449 2.34 -5.23 -12.18
C PRO A 449 0.98 -5.50 -12.87
N ASN A 450 0.69 -4.84 -13.99
CA ASN A 450 -0.44 -5.13 -14.88
C ASN A 450 -0.06 -5.95 -16.12
N SER A 451 1.20 -6.40 -16.24
CA SER A 451 1.61 -7.29 -17.32
C SER A 451 1.11 -8.72 -17.11
N GLU A 452 0.71 -9.36 -18.20
CA GLU A 452 0.33 -10.77 -18.26
C GLU A 452 1.56 -11.68 -18.45
N ASN A 453 2.63 -11.17 -19.05
CA ASN A 453 3.91 -11.85 -19.23
C ASN A 453 4.99 -11.12 -18.41
N THR A 454 5.62 -11.84 -17.47
CA THR A 454 6.62 -11.27 -16.55
C THR A 454 8.06 -11.48 -17.00
N ALA A 455 8.31 -12.24 -18.08
CA ALA A 455 9.61 -12.29 -18.76
C ALA A 455 9.82 -11.10 -19.73
N ASN A 456 8.74 -10.36 -20.03
CA ASN A 456 8.81 -9.21 -20.93
C ASN A 456 9.17 -7.90 -20.20
N ALA A 457 9.98 -7.09 -20.88
CA ALA A 457 10.16 -5.69 -20.51
C ALA A 457 8.83 -4.92 -20.64
N SER A 458 8.56 -4.05 -19.67
CA SER A 458 7.45 -3.10 -19.64
C SER A 458 7.92 -1.64 -19.63
N TYR A 459 9.23 -1.44 -19.52
CA TYR A 459 9.90 -0.15 -19.45
C TYR A 459 10.98 -0.09 -20.53
N PHE A 460 10.95 0.98 -21.32
CA PHE A 460 11.72 1.14 -22.54
C PHE A 460 12.41 2.51 -22.58
N VAL A 461 13.52 2.58 -23.31
CA VAL A 461 14.12 3.86 -23.71
C VAL A 461 13.55 4.29 -25.06
N VAL A 462 13.68 5.57 -25.38
CA VAL A 462 13.34 6.11 -26.71
C VAL A 462 14.62 6.37 -27.48
N VAL A 463 14.78 5.66 -28.61
CA VAL A 463 16.00 5.63 -29.44
C VAL A 463 15.76 6.44 -30.69
N GLY A 464 16.45 7.56 -30.83
CA GLY A 464 16.34 8.42 -32.00
C GLY A 464 17.42 9.48 -32.02
N LYS A 465 17.56 10.19 -33.14
CA LYS A 465 18.49 11.32 -33.20
C LYS A 465 18.09 12.36 -32.15
N ASN A 466 19.08 12.85 -31.39
CA ASN A 466 18.91 13.80 -30.28
C ASN A 466 18.06 13.29 -29.10
N THR A 467 17.96 11.98 -28.85
CA THR A 467 17.39 11.42 -27.60
C THR A 467 18.50 10.97 -26.63
N PRO A 468 18.23 10.76 -25.32
CA PRO A 468 19.24 10.32 -24.35
C PRO A 468 19.89 8.95 -24.61
N PHE A 469 19.34 8.19 -25.56
CA PHE A 469 19.78 6.84 -25.93
C PHE A 469 19.98 6.72 -27.45
N GLY A 470 20.24 7.85 -28.12
CA GLY A 470 20.32 7.97 -29.58
C GLY A 470 21.68 7.72 -30.21
N THR A 471 22.73 7.49 -29.42
CA THR A 471 24.13 7.32 -29.84
C THR A 471 24.64 5.92 -29.51
N GLU A 472 25.65 5.44 -30.26
CA GLU A 472 26.29 4.14 -30.02
C GLU A 472 27.25 4.20 -28.82
N GLU A 473 27.77 5.38 -28.50
CA GLU A 473 28.64 5.66 -27.37
C GLU A 473 27.88 5.99 -26.06
N GLY A 474 26.56 6.21 -26.14
CA GLY A 474 25.75 6.72 -25.03
C GLY A 474 25.81 8.24 -24.91
N VAL A 475 24.98 8.81 -24.02
CA VAL A 475 24.86 10.27 -23.82
C VAL A 475 25.15 10.62 -22.36
N SER A 476 25.97 11.65 -22.12
CA SER A 476 26.27 12.17 -20.79
C SER A 476 25.29 13.26 -20.35
N PHE A 477 25.17 13.49 -19.04
CA PHE A 477 24.38 14.62 -18.53
C PHE A 477 24.85 16.00 -19.02
N ALA A 478 26.11 16.14 -19.47
CA ALA A 478 26.64 17.39 -19.99
C ALA A 478 26.10 17.74 -21.39
N GLU A 479 25.61 16.75 -22.14
CA GLU A 479 25.05 16.92 -23.49
C GLU A 479 23.54 17.22 -23.48
N MET A 480 22.91 17.16 -22.30
CA MET A 480 21.48 17.35 -22.06
C MET A 480 21.16 18.82 -21.71
N THR A 481 21.29 19.72 -22.68
CA THR A 481 21.32 21.17 -22.38
C THR A 481 19.96 21.77 -22.01
N ASP A 482 18.84 21.15 -22.43
CA ASP A 482 17.48 21.61 -22.07
C ASP A 482 17.11 21.37 -20.59
N GLY A 483 17.91 20.56 -19.89
CA GLY A 483 17.83 20.25 -18.46
C GLY A 483 17.27 18.85 -18.16
N THR A 484 17.97 18.09 -17.32
CA THR A 484 17.67 16.68 -17.03
C THR A 484 16.28 16.40 -16.45
N SER A 485 15.65 17.40 -15.82
CA SER A 485 14.27 17.31 -15.29
C SER A 485 13.17 17.51 -16.33
N LYS A 486 13.52 17.83 -17.59
CA LYS A 486 12.56 17.95 -18.72
C LYS A 486 12.68 16.83 -19.75
N ILE A 487 13.73 16.02 -19.65
CA ILE A 487 14.07 15.00 -20.64
C ILE A 487 13.68 13.63 -20.12
N MET A 488 12.75 12.95 -20.81
CA MET A 488 12.32 11.59 -20.52
C MET A 488 13.42 10.59 -20.89
N ALA A 489 13.76 9.72 -19.94
CA ALA A 489 14.72 8.63 -20.13
C ALA A 489 14.02 7.28 -20.31
N ILE A 490 13.04 6.97 -19.45
CA ILE A 490 12.36 5.68 -19.39
C ILE A 490 10.86 5.87 -19.55
N VAL A 491 10.25 5.14 -20.48
CA VAL A 491 8.80 5.14 -20.73
C VAL A 491 8.21 3.77 -20.45
N GLU A 492 7.06 3.74 -19.77
CA GLU A 492 6.23 2.54 -19.66
C GLU A 492 5.52 2.27 -21.00
N ALA A 493 5.57 1.03 -21.51
CA ALA A 493 4.85 0.61 -22.72
C ALA A 493 4.55 -0.90 -22.73
N LYS A 494 3.33 -1.29 -23.11
CA LYS A 494 2.96 -2.71 -23.29
C LYS A 494 3.49 -3.21 -24.64
N ARG A 495 4.50 -4.09 -24.60
CA ARG A 495 5.18 -4.69 -25.76
C ARG A 495 5.42 -6.19 -25.52
N ASP A 496 5.56 -6.97 -26.59
CA ASP A 496 5.94 -8.39 -26.52
C ASP A 496 7.45 -8.56 -26.75
N VAL A 497 8.24 -8.06 -25.79
CA VAL A 497 9.71 -7.96 -25.87
C VAL A 497 10.33 -8.56 -24.62
N PRO A 498 11.05 -9.70 -24.71
CA PRO A 498 11.82 -10.24 -23.59
C PRO A 498 12.86 -9.23 -23.09
N TRP A 499 13.09 -9.16 -21.78
CA TRP A 499 13.95 -8.11 -21.20
C TRP A 499 15.43 -8.16 -21.64
N THR A 500 15.91 -9.29 -22.17
CA THR A 500 17.26 -9.43 -22.73
C THR A 500 17.39 -8.94 -24.18
N LYS A 501 16.27 -8.78 -24.90
CA LYS A 501 16.26 -8.43 -26.33
C LYS A 501 16.67 -6.96 -26.51
N PRO A 502 17.63 -6.65 -27.41
CA PRO A 502 18.06 -5.27 -27.73
C PRO A 502 17.02 -4.55 -28.61
N GLU A 503 15.78 -4.43 -28.12
CA GLU A 503 14.68 -3.78 -28.81
C GLU A 503 14.02 -2.73 -27.90
N ASP A 504 14.00 -1.50 -28.38
CA ASP A 504 13.48 -0.32 -27.69
C ASP A 504 12.76 0.60 -28.68
N ILE A 505 12.15 1.68 -28.18
CA ILE A 505 11.16 2.43 -28.95
C ILE A 505 11.85 3.43 -29.88
N SER A 506 11.86 3.15 -31.18
CA SER A 506 12.39 4.05 -32.21
C SER A 506 11.60 5.36 -32.32
N PHE A 507 12.30 6.48 -32.48
CA PHE A 507 11.73 7.81 -32.76
C PHE A 507 12.50 8.50 -33.90
N ASP A 508 11.77 8.95 -34.92
CA ASP A 508 12.32 9.59 -36.13
C ASP A 508 12.39 11.13 -36.04
N GLY A 509 12.05 11.70 -34.87
CA GLY A 509 11.95 13.14 -34.66
C GLY A 509 10.64 13.77 -35.12
N LYS A 510 9.68 12.99 -35.64
CA LYS A 510 8.42 13.51 -36.23
C LYS A 510 7.18 12.74 -35.77
N LYS A 511 7.19 11.42 -35.88
CA LYS A 511 6.08 10.54 -35.50
C LYS A 511 6.24 10.13 -34.05
N LEU A 512 5.32 10.60 -33.20
CA LEU A 512 5.26 10.16 -31.80
C LEU A 512 5.07 8.63 -31.72
N PRO A 513 5.89 7.93 -30.92
CA PRO A 513 5.68 6.52 -30.64
C PRO A 513 4.48 6.27 -29.71
N GLU A 514 4.00 5.03 -29.69
CA GLU A 514 2.96 4.60 -28.75
C GLU A 514 3.57 4.20 -27.40
N PHE A 515 3.07 4.82 -26.33
CA PHE A 515 3.45 4.59 -24.93
C PHE A 515 2.24 4.12 -24.10
N GLY A 516 2.49 3.54 -22.93
CA GLY A 516 1.47 3.10 -21.98
C GLY A 516 0.83 1.75 -22.31
N GLY A 517 -0.47 1.62 -22.04
CA GLY A 517 -1.22 0.37 -22.21
C GLY A 517 -1.30 -0.51 -20.96
N PHE A 518 -0.74 -0.08 -19.82
CA PHE A 518 -0.90 -0.73 -18.51
C PHE A 518 -1.80 0.05 -17.53
N HIS A 519 -2.06 1.33 -17.78
CA HIS A 519 -2.80 2.22 -16.89
C HIS A 519 -3.82 3.06 -17.66
N ASP A 520 -4.99 3.30 -17.05
CA ASP A 520 -6.01 4.15 -17.64
C ASP A 520 -5.59 5.63 -17.64
N GLY A 521 -5.81 6.30 -18.76
CA GLY A 521 -5.60 7.75 -18.92
C GLY A 521 -4.15 8.22 -19.06
N GLY A 522 -3.18 7.32 -19.25
CA GLY A 522 -1.77 7.68 -19.44
C GLY A 522 -0.77 6.61 -18.99
N TYR A 523 0.46 7.01 -18.72
CA TYR A 523 1.58 6.11 -18.42
C TYR A 523 2.59 6.73 -17.45
N GLN A 524 3.38 5.90 -16.77
CA GLN A 524 4.53 6.38 -15.97
C GLN A 524 5.75 6.63 -16.87
N THR A 525 6.53 7.67 -16.57
CA THR A 525 7.82 7.93 -17.19
C THR A 525 8.86 8.42 -16.18
N GLY A 526 10.10 7.99 -16.34
CA GLY A 526 11.27 8.47 -15.60
C GLY A 526 12.02 9.51 -16.41
N PHE A 527 12.37 10.62 -15.76
CA PHE A 527 13.15 11.71 -16.33
C PHE A 527 14.64 11.54 -16.01
N CYS A 528 15.52 12.18 -16.79
CA CYS A 528 16.97 12.05 -16.65
C CYS A 528 17.49 12.50 -15.27
N ASP A 529 16.77 13.37 -14.55
CA ASP A 529 17.08 13.75 -13.15
C ASP A 529 16.75 12.66 -12.11
N GLY A 530 16.11 11.56 -12.51
CA GLY A 530 15.67 10.47 -11.64
C GLY A 530 14.27 10.67 -11.05
N SER A 531 13.58 11.77 -11.37
CA SER A 531 12.17 11.96 -11.03
C SER A 531 11.28 11.02 -11.87
N VAL A 532 10.08 10.72 -11.38
CA VAL A 532 9.13 9.83 -12.07
C VAL A 532 7.74 10.45 -12.04
N HIS A 533 7.18 10.72 -13.20
CA HIS A 533 5.91 11.41 -13.39
C HIS A 533 4.93 10.54 -14.15
N PHE A 534 3.63 10.79 -13.96
CA PHE A 534 2.60 10.19 -14.80
C PHE A 534 2.21 11.18 -15.88
N ILE A 535 2.40 10.80 -17.15
CA ILE A 535 2.01 11.60 -18.30
C ILE A 535 0.60 11.19 -18.72
N SER A 536 -0.28 12.18 -18.88
CA SER A 536 -1.64 12.01 -19.39
C SER A 536 -1.59 11.57 -20.85
N SER A 537 -2.48 10.64 -21.25
CA SER A 537 -2.67 10.30 -22.68
C SER A 537 -3.27 11.46 -23.50
N ARG A 538 -3.62 12.58 -22.85
CA ARG A 538 -4.06 13.84 -23.46
C ARG A 538 -2.98 14.93 -23.45
N ILE A 539 -1.71 14.58 -23.22
CA ILE A 539 -0.61 15.54 -23.36
C ILE A 539 -0.58 16.09 -24.80
N ASP A 540 -0.24 17.36 -24.92
CA ASP A 540 -0.03 17.99 -26.22
C ASP A 540 1.12 17.31 -27.00
N PRO A 541 0.96 16.99 -28.29
CA PRO A 541 1.98 16.30 -29.08
C PRO A 541 3.33 17.04 -29.19
N GLU A 542 3.33 18.37 -29.35
CA GLU A 542 4.60 19.12 -29.45
C GLU A 542 5.34 19.13 -28.12
N THR A 543 4.60 19.28 -27.03
CA THR A 543 5.13 19.17 -25.66
C THR A 543 5.78 17.80 -25.46
N LEU A 544 5.09 16.71 -25.83
CA LEU A 544 5.64 15.36 -25.71
C LEU A 544 6.89 15.13 -26.58
N ILE A 545 6.96 15.72 -27.78
CA ILE A 545 8.17 15.66 -28.62
C ILE A 545 9.35 16.34 -27.91
N GLY A 546 9.15 17.54 -27.34
CA GLY A 546 10.20 18.25 -26.60
C GLY A 546 10.75 17.43 -25.43
N LEU A 547 9.88 16.74 -24.68
CA LEU A 547 10.29 15.87 -23.58
C LEU A 547 11.14 14.65 -24.02
N LEU A 548 11.14 14.27 -25.30
CA LEU A 548 11.94 13.15 -25.82
C LEU A 548 13.35 13.56 -26.29
N THR A 549 13.59 14.86 -26.46
CA THR A 549 14.82 15.41 -27.07
C THR A 549 15.74 16.08 -26.06
N ILE A 550 17.05 16.06 -26.31
CA ILE A 550 18.07 16.58 -25.39
C ILE A 550 18.60 17.99 -25.71
N ASN A 551 18.29 18.48 -26.92
CA ASN A 551 18.76 19.75 -27.50
C ASN A 551 17.73 20.28 -28.51
N ASP A 552 16.51 20.61 -28.07
CA ASP A 552 15.49 21.27 -28.90
C ASP A 552 15.52 22.82 -28.80
N GLY A 553 16.20 23.35 -27.77
CA GLY A 553 16.39 24.79 -27.59
C GLY A 553 15.16 25.52 -27.03
N LYS A 554 14.15 24.81 -26.52
CA LYS A 554 12.98 25.39 -25.85
C LYS A 554 13.15 25.32 -24.31
N PRO A 555 13.02 26.45 -23.59
CA PRO A 555 13.11 26.50 -22.14
C PRO A 555 11.86 25.96 -21.43
#